data_AF-A0A2H0WS34-F1
#
_entry.id   AF-A0A2H0WS34-F1
#
_cell.length_a   1.000
_cell.length_b   1.000
_cell.length_c   1.000
_cell.angle_alpha   90.00
_cell.angle_beta   90.00
_cell.angle_gamma   90.00
#
_symmetry.space_group_name_H-M   'P 1'
#
loop_
_entity.id
_entity.type
_entity.pdbx_description
1 polymer ?
#
loop_
_entity_poly.entity_id
_entity_poly.type
_entity_poly.pdbx_seq_one_letter_code
_entity_poly.pdbx_strand_id
1 'polypeptide(L)'
;MKIQTYKWFRVIVSIFISITISLALIQNSYVLAAAGIFVGMVFLILVRSKARIRVDEREKIIREKAAQTTYAIFAPTIGIGAFLLLIPYRDVSPVFAKGEFVYLESLGMIFAYLTLFLIAIYAISYHFLNRKFGGGSNEE
;
A
#
# COMPACT_ATOMS: atom_id res chain seq x y z
N MET A 1 -11.28 -5.14 23.85
CA MET A 1 -9.95 -4.79 24.42
C MET A 1 -9.87 -3.28 24.60
N LYS A 2 -9.42 -2.77 25.76
CA LYS A 2 -9.23 -1.32 25.97
C LYS A 2 -8.14 -0.79 25.02
N ILE A 3 -8.29 0.44 24.53
CA ILE A 3 -7.37 1.05 23.53
C ILE A 3 -5.92 1.08 24.02
N GLN A 4 -5.70 1.38 25.30
CA GLN A 4 -4.36 1.40 25.89
C GLN A 4 -3.69 0.03 25.85
N THR A 5 -4.43 -1.03 26.19
CA THR A 5 -3.93 -2.41 26.12
C THR A 5 -3.58 -2.78 24.68
N TYR A 6 -4.39 -2.36 23.70
CA TYR A 6 -4.11 -2.61 22.27
C TYR A 6 -2.82 -1.92 21.82
N LYS A 7 -2.59 -0.66 22.23
CA LYS A 7 -1.35 0.08 21.94
C LYS A 7 -0.13 -0.67 22.47
N TRP A 8 -0.18 -1.13 23.73
CA TRP A 8 0.90 -1.91 24.33
C TRP A 8 1.16 -3.23 23.60
N PHE A 9 0.11 -4.01 23.31
CA PHE A 9 0.26 -5.25 22.54
C PHE A 9 0.87 -5.01 21.15
N ARG A 10 0.44 -3.96 20.44
CA ARG A 10 1.02 -3.61 19.14
C ARG A 10 2.52 -3.31 19.25
N VAL A 11 2.93 -2.53 20.26
CA VAL A 11 4.34 -2.20 20.48
C VAL A 11 5.16 -3.45 20.79
N ILE A 12 4.68 -4.30 21.71
CA ILE A 12 5.36 -5.54 22.10
C ILE A 12 5.54 -6.46 20.89
N VAL A 13 4.49 -6.65 20.10
CA VAL A 13 4.53 -7.50 18.90
C VAL A 13 5.47 -6.92 17.84
N SER A 14 5.46 -5.60 17.62
CA SER A 14 6.39 -4.94 16.71
C SER A 14 7.85 -5.15 17.12
N ILE A 15 8.16 -5.01 18.42
CA ILE A 15 9.50 -5.27 18.95
C ILE A 15 9.90 -6.72 18.71
N PHE A 16 9.01 -7.66 19.01
CA PHE A 16 9.26 -9.09 18.80
C PHE A 16 9.59 -9.41 17.33
N ILE A 17 8.78 -8.90 16.39
CA ILE A 17 9.03 -9.07 14.95
C ILE A 17 10.40 -8.50 14.55
N SER A 18 10.75 -7.31 15.02
CA SER A 18 12.05 -6.69 14.73
C SER A 18 13.22 -7.53 15.24
N ILE A 19 13.11 -8.12 16.44
CA ILE A 19 14.14 -9.02 16.99
C ILE A 19 14.25 -10.28 16.14
N THR A 20 13.13 -10.89 15.76
CA THR A 20 13.11 -12.10 14.92
C THR A 20 13.75 -11.84 13.55
N ILE A 21 13.45 -10.70 12.91
CA ILE A 21 14.05 -10.33 11.64
C ILE A 21 15.56 -10.12 11.80
N SER A 22 15.99 -9.41 12.85
CA SER A 22 17.40 -9.17 13.12
C SER A 22 18.18 -10.49 13.28
N LEU A 23 17.65 -11.44 14.06
CA LEU A 23 18.24 -12.76 14.23
C LEU A 23 18.25 -13.58 12.93
N ALA A 24 17.20 -13.50 12.13
CA ALA A 24 17.12 -14.20 10.85
C ALA A 24 18.17 -13.70 9.84
N LEU A 25 18.43 -12.39 9.84
CA LEU A 25 19.48 -11.79 9.02
C LEU A 25 20.88 -12.23 9.45
N ILE A 26 21.15 -12.29 10.76
CA ILE A 26 22.42 -12.80 11.30
C ILE A 26 22.65 -14.26 10.90
N GLN A 27 21.59 -15.07 10.91
CA GLN A 27 21.63 -16.48 10.50
C GLN A 27 21.58 -16.69 8.98
N ASN A 28 21.53 -15.60 8.19
CA ASN A 28 21.44 -15.62 6.73
C ASN A 28 20.26 -16.46 6.19
N SER A 29 19.19 -16.57 6.98
CA SER A 29 18.01 -17.37 6.65
C SER A 29 16.84 -16.48 6.25
N TYR A 30 16.71 -16.25 4.94
CA TYR A 30 15.63 -15.44 4.38
C TYR A 30 14.24 -16.06 4.59
N VAL A 31 14.16 -17.40 4.67
CA VAL A 31 12.91 -18.11 4.94
C VAL A 31 12.39 -17.80 6.35
N LEU A 32 13.29 -17.76 7.34
CA LEU A 32 12.92 -17.44 8.72
C LEU A 32 12.44 -15.99 8.85
N ALA A 33 13.08 -15.06 8.13
CA ALA A 33 12.66 -13.66 8.09
C ALA A 33 11.27 -13.50 7.46
N ALA A 34 11.02 -14.15 6.31
CA ALA A 34 9.73 -14.11 5.63
C ALA A 34 8.61 -14.71 6.49
N ALA A 35 8.86 -15.88 7.10
CA ALA A 35 7.90 -16.53 7.99
C ALA A 35 7.61 -15.67 9.24
N GLY A 36 8.63 -15.06 9.85
CA GLY A 36 8.49 -14.19 11.02
C GLY A 36 7.64 -12.95 10.74
N ILE A 37 7.86 -12.30 9.60
CA ILE A 37 7.04 -11.16 9.15
C ILE A 37 5.59 -11.61 8.94
N PHE A 38 5.39 -12.74 8.26
CA PHE A 38 4.05 -13.23 7.95
C PHE A 38 3.25 -13.57 9.21
N VAL A 39 3.84 -14.34 10.14
CA VAL A 39 3.22 -14.68 11.43
C VAL A 39 2.95 -13.42 12.24
N GLY A 40 3.89 -12.47 12.26
CA GLY A 40 3.72 -11.18 12.91
C GLY A 40 2.53 -10.37 12.38
N MET A 41 2.38 -10.32 11.05
CA MET A 41 1.23 -9.67 10.41
C MET A 41 -0.09 -10.34 10.78
N VAL A 42 -0.16 -11.67 10.69
CA VAL A 42 -1.37 -12.43 11.06
C VAL A 42 -1.76 -12.18 12.51
N PHE A 43 -0.79 -12.19 13.43
CA PHE A 43 -1.04 -11.94 14.84
C PHE A 43 -1.58 -10.53 15.10
N LEU A 44 -1.00 -9.50 14.46
CA LEU A 44 -1.49 -8.13 14.58
C LEU A 44 -2.92 -7.97 14.04
N ILE A 45 -3.27 -8.68 12.96
CA ILE A 45 -4.64 -8.68 12.41
C ILE A 45 -5.62 -9.30 13.43
N LEU A 46 -5.28 -10.42 14.04
CA LEU A 46 -6.11 -11.09 15.05
C LEU A 46 -6.31 -10.20 16.29
N VAL A 47 -5.25 -9.58 16.79
CA VAL A 47 -5.30 -8.66 17.94
C VAL A 47 -6.18 -7.44 17.60
N ARG A 48 -6.05 -6.89 16.40
CA ARG A 48 -6.90 -5.79 15.91
C ARG A 48 -8.36 -6.20 15.83
N SER A 49 -8.66 -7.42 15.38
CA SER A 49 -10.05 -7.92 15.28
C SER A 49 -10.75 -8.01 16.63
N LYS A 50 -10.03 -8.26 17.74
CA LYS A 50 -10.61 -8.28 19.10
C LYS A 50 -10.69 -6.89 19.76
N ALA A 51 -10.06 -5.88 19.18
CA ALA A 51 -10.15 -4.51 19.66
C ALA A 51 -11.39 -3.82 19.10
N ARG A 52 -12.40 -3.56 19.94
CA ARG A 52 -13.51 -2.66 19.61
C ARG A 52 -13.00 -1.22 19.62
N ILE A 53 -12.40 -0.80 18.52
CA ILE A 53 -12.03 0.60 18.29
C ILE A 53 -13.30 1.31 17.82
N ARG A 54 -13.97 2.05 18.72
CA ARG A 54 -14.99 3.03 18.31
C ARG A 54 -14.26 4.17 17.61
N VAL A 55 -14.30 4.17 16.29
CA VAL A 55 -13.85 5.29 15.47
C VAL A 55 -15.03 6.24 15.36
N ASP A 56 -14.79 7.52 15.63
CA ASP A 56 -15.78 8.57 15.43
C ASP A 56 -16.13 8.65 13.93
N GLU A 57 -17.41 8.83 13.60
CA GLU A 57 -17.87 8.96 12.22
C GLU A 57 -17.20 10.14 11.51
N ARG A 58 -16.93 11.23 12.24
CA ARG A 58 -16.21 12.40 11.71
C ARG A 58 -14.79 12.04 11.30
N GLU A 59 -14.11 11.27 12.15
CA GLU A 59 -12.74 10.84 11.88
C GLU A 59 -12.68 9.89 10.68
N LYS A 60 -13.70 9.03 10.53
CA LYS A 60 -13.82 8.15 9.37
C LYS A 60 -13.97 8.93 8.07
N ILE A 61 -14.86 9.93 8.02
CA ILE A 61 -15.08 10.77 6.84
C ILE A 61 -13.80 11.54 6.46
N ILE A 62 -13.10 12.10 7.45
CA ILE A 62 -11.84 12.82 7.19
C ILE A 62 -10.78 11.87 6.61
N ARG A 63 -10.63 10.66 7.16
CA ARG A 63 -9.69 9.66 6.65
C ARG A 63 -10.02 9.20 5.23
N GLU A 64 -11.30 9.02 4.94
CA GLU A 64 -11.77 8.65 3.61
C GLU A 64 -11.46 9.75 2.58
N LYS A 65 -11.77 11.02 2.93
CA LYS A 65 -11.45 12.17 2.09
C LYS A 65 -9.95 12.33 1.88
N ALA A 66 -9.14 12.14 2.93
CA ALA A 66 -7.69 12.17 2.81
C ALA A 66 -7.18 11.07 1.87
N ALA A 67 -7.67 9.83 2.01
CA ALA A 67 -7.29 8.72 1.14
C ALA A 67 -7.68 8.98 -0.32
N GLN A 68 -8.90 9.47 -0.57
CA GLN A 68 -9.36 9.82 -1.91
C GLN A 68 -8.48 10.89 -2.55
N THR A 69 -8.14 11.95 -1.81
CA THR A 69 -7.23 13.00 -2.29
C THR A 69 -5.84 12.45 -2.57
N THR A 70 -5.30 11.56 -1.72
CA THR A 70 -4.00 10.93 -1.97
C THR A 70 -4.01 10.14 -3.28
N TYR A 71 -5.01 9.30 -3.52
CA TYR A 71 -5.11 8.55 -4.78
C TYR A 71 -5.28 9.47 -5.98
N ALA A 72 -6.09 10.53 -5.85
CA ALA A 72 -6.31 11.51 -6.90
C ALA A 72 -5.04 12.29 -7.29
N ILE A 73 -4.04 12.38 -6.41
CA ILE A 73 -2.75 13.02 -6.70
C ILE A 73 -1.75 11.98 -7.21
N PHE A 74 -1.48 10.93 -6.43
CA PHE A 74 -0.38 10.02 -6.71
C PHE A 74 -0.61 9.14 -7.93
N ALA A 75 -1.84 8.64 -8.14
CA ALA A 75 -2.12 7.76 -9.28
C ALA A 75 -1.87 8.48 -10.63
N PRO A 76 -2.41 9.69 -10.88
CA PRO A 76 -2.10 10.40 -12.12
C PRO A 76 -0.66 10.90 -12.19
N THR A 77 -0.04 11.35 -11.09
CA THR A 77 1.36 11.78 -11.13
C THR A 77 2.30 10.65 -11.55
N ILE A 78 2.15 9.46 -10.94
CA ILE A 78 2.97 8.30 -11.27
C ILE A 78 2.58 7.75 -12.65
N GLY A 79 1.29 7.75 -13.00
CA GLY A 79 0.80 7.28 -14.30
C GLY A 79 1.27 8.14 -15.48
N ILE A 80 1.21 9.47 -15.35
CA ILE A 80 1.74 10.40 -16.36
C ILE A 80 3.26 10.26 -16.44
N GLY A 81 3.95 10.14 -15.30
CA GLY A 81 5.38 9.89 -15.27
C GLY A 81 5.77 8.59 -15.99
N ALA A 82 5.03 7.52 -15.75
CA ALA A 82 5.19 6.24 -16.45
C ALA A 82 4.97 6.38 -17.95
N PHE A 83 3.89 7.05 -18.35
CA PHE A 83 3.55 7.27 -19.74
C PHE A 83 4.66 8.03 -20.48
N LEU A 84 5.14 9.14 -19.90
CA LEU A 84 6.23 9.92 -20.50
C LEU A 84 7.50 9.08 -20.67
N LEU A 85 7.89 8.34 -19.63
CA LEU A 85 9.10 7.51 -19.65
C LEU A 85 9.04 6.33 -20.62
N LEU A 86 7.84 5.86 -20.97
CA LEU A 86 7.60 4.77 -21.92
C LEU A 86 7.51 5.24 -23.38
N ILE A 87 7.52 6.56 -23.64
CA ILE A 87 7.57 7.05 -25.02
C ILE A 87 8.90 6.56 -25.64
N PRO A 88 8.87 5.92 -26.81
CA PRO A 88 10.06 5.39 -27.45
C PRO A 88 10.95 6.53 -27.96
N TYR A 89 11.81 7.07 -27.08
CA TYR A 89 12.70 8.21 -27.36
C TYR A 89 13.67 7.97 -28.52
N ARG A 90 13.87 6.71 -28.91
CA ARG A 90 14.69 6.33 -30.08
C ARG A 90 14.10 6.82 -31.40
N ASP A 91 12.78 6.92 -31.50
CA ASP A 91 12.08 7.32 -32.72
C ASP A 91 11.84 8.83 -32.81
N VAL A 92 11.98 9.56 -31.68
CA VAL A 92 11.57 10.98 -31.58
C VAL A 92 12.75 11.95 -31.78
N SER A 93 14.00 11.55 -31.52
CA SER A 93 15.16 12.43 -31.73
C SER A 93 16.49 11.68 -31.88
N PRO A 94 17.35 12.07 -32.85
CA PRO A 94 18.66 11.46 -33.08
C PRO A 94 19.64 11.67 -31.91
N VAL A 95 19.38 12.61 -31.01
CA VAL A 95 20.19 12.86 -29.79
C VAL A 95 20.01 11.73 -28.77
N PHE A 96 18.83 11.12 -28.71
CA PHE A 96 18.47 10.09 -27.73
C PHE A 96 18.57 8.65 -28.27
N ALA A 97 18.88 8.49 -29.56
CA ALA A 97 18.97 7.20 -30.24
C ALA A 97 20.22 6.36 -29.88
N LYS A 98 21.19 6.92 -29.14
CA LYS A 98 22.48 6.25 -28.83
C LYS A 98 22.42 5.10 -27.82
N GLY A 99 21.23 4.64 -27.44
CA GLY A 99 21.05 3.41 -26.66
C GLY A 99 21.19 3.55 -25.13
N GLU A 100 21.53 4.74 -24.62
CA GLU A 100 21.73 4.98 -23.17
C GLU A 100 20.44 5.07 -22.35
N PHE A 101 19.27 5.17 -23.00
CA PHE A 101 17.99 5.44 -22.32
C PHE A 101 17.12 4.19 -22.02
N VAL A 102 17.65 2.98 -22.21
CA VAL A 102 16.92 1.71 -21.90
C VAL A 102 16.49 1.65 -20.42
N TYR A 103 17.26 2.25 -19.53
CA TYR A 103 16.90 2.37 -18.11
C TYR A 103 15.64 3.21 -17.86
N LEU A 104 15.39 4.26 -18.65
CA LEU A 104 14.20 5.09 -18.51
C LEU A 104 12.93 4.30 -18.85
N GLU A 105 12.98 3.49 -19.90
CA GLU A 105 11.87 2.61 -20.27
C GLU A 105 11.58 1.59 -19.17
N SER A 106 12.63 1.01 -18.58
CA SER A 106 12.52 0.08 -17.45
C SER A 106 11.90 0.74 -16.22
N LEU A 107 12.28 2.00 -15.93
CA LEU A 107 11.72 2.79 -14.85
C LEU A 107 10.24 3.15 -15.13
N GLY A 108 9.92 3.50 -16.37
CA GLY A 108 8.56 3.74 -16.85
C GLY A 108 7.66 2.51 -16.66
N MET A 109 8.16 1.31 -16.97
CA MET A 109 7.45 0.05 -16.73
C MET A 109 7.15 -0.16 -15.24
N ILE A 110 8.13 0.08 -14.35
CA ILE A 110 7.93 -0.02 -12.90
C ILE A 110 6.84 0.95 -12.44
N PHE A 111 6.87 2.20 -12.90
CA PHE A 111 5.86 3.20 -12.55
C PHE A 111 4.48 2.84 -13.11
N ALA A 112 4.39 2.24 -14.29
CA ALA A 112 3.14 1.75 -14.86
C ALA A 112 2.52 0.65 -13.98
N TYR A 113 3.31 -0.35 -13.58
CA TYR A 113 2.86 -1.40 -12.66
C TYR A 113 2.45 -0.83 -11.30
N LEU A 114 3.22 0.12 -10.76
CA LEU A 114 2.90 0.77 -9.49
C LEU A 114 1.58 1.55 -9.57
N THR A 115 1.32 2.21 -10.70
CA THR A 115 0.06 2.93 -10.95
C THR A 115 -1.11 1.96 -11.01
N LEU A 116 -0.99 0.87 -11.76
CA LEU A 116 -2.02 -0.18 -11.82
C LEU A 116 -2.28 -0.79 -10.45
N PHE A 117 -1.24 -1.01 -9.65
CA PHE A 117 -1.34 -1.50 -8.29
C PHE A 117 -2.08 -0.52 -7.37
N LEU A 118 -1.77 0.78 -7.44
CA LEU A 118 -2.49 1.82 -6.68
C LEU A 118 -3.97 1.87 -7.06
N ILE A 119 -4.29 1.79 -8.35
CA ILE A 119 -5.67 1.74 -8.85
C ILE A 119 -6.38 0.49 -8.33
N ALA A 120 -5.72 -0.66 -8.36
CA ALA A 120 -6.28 -1.92 -7.85
C ALA A 120 -6.59 -1.84 -6.35
N ILE A 121 -5.67 -1.30 -5.53
CA ILE A 121 -5.91 -1.09 -4.10
C ILE A 121 -7.08 -0.13 -3.89
N TYR A 122 -7.14 0.97 -4.65
CA TYR A 122 -8.25 1.92 -4.56
C TYR A 122 -9.59 1.25 -4.90
N ALA A 123 -9.66 0.49 -5.99
CA ALA A 123 -10.86 -0.22 -6.43
C ALA A 123 -11.31 -1.26 -5.39
N ILE A 124 -10.39 -2.06 -4.85
CA ILE A 124 -10.68 -3.04 -3.79
C ILE A 124 -11.19 -2.32 -2.54
N SER A 125 -10.50 -1.25 -2.12
CA SER A 125 -10.87 -0.47 -0.93
C SER A 125 -12.27 0.13 -1.09
N TYR A 126 -12.57 0.71 -2.25
CA TYR A 126 -13.87 1.29 -2.54
C TYR A 126 -14.97 0.22 -2.62
N HIS A 127 -14.71 -0.92 -3.26
CA HIS A 127 -15.66 -2.02 -3.33
C HIS A 127 -16.04 -2.56 -1.95
N PHE A 128 -15.05 -2.79 -1.06
CA PHE A 128 -15.31 -3.26 0.30
C PHE A 128 -15.95 -2.19 1.20
N LEU A 129 -15.60 -0.91 1.03
CA LEU A 129 -16.13 0.18 1.85
C LEU A 129 -17.55 0.54 1.43
N ASN A 130 -17.83 0.62 0.13
CA ASN A 130 -19.15 0.89 -0.42
C ASN A 130 -20.13 -0.24 -0.08
N ARG A 131 -19.69 -1.51 -0.06
CA ARG A 131 -20.54 -2.63 0.40
C ARG A 131 -20.88 -2.59 1.89
N LYS A 132 -20.08 -1.91 2.72
CA LYS A 132 -20.25 -1.86 4.18
C LYS A 132 -21.03 -0.64 4.68
N PHE A 133 -21.07 0.43 3.88
CA PHE A 133 -21.73 1.70 4.24
C PHE A 133 -22.73 2.21 3.19
N GLY A 134 -22.76 1.61 2.00
CA GLY A 134 -23.76 1.86 0.96
C GLY A 134 -25.08 1.16 1.30
N GLY A 135 -25.70 1.58 2.40
CA GLY A 135 -27.13 1.39 2.62
C GLY A 135 -27.89 2.41 1.79
N GLY A 136 -27.96 2.19 0.47
CA GLY A 136 -28.92 2.86 -0.40
C GLY A 136 -30.06 1.89 -0.68
N SER A 137 -30.84 1.53 0.34
CA SER A 137 -32.15 0.95 0.11
C SER A 137 -33.13 2.09 -0.10
N ASN A 138 -33.66 2.21 -1.32
CA ASN A 138 -34.95 2.81 -1.64
C ASN A 138 -35.24 4.19 -1.01
N GLU A 139 -34.77 5.25 -1.66
CA GLU A 139 -35.47 6.54 -1.67
C GLU A 139 -35.52 7.05 -3.12
N GLU A 140 -36.22 6.30 -3.98
CA GLU A 140 -37.11 6.84 -5.01
C GLU A 140 -38.35 5.94 -5.07
#